data_AF-A0A5P8M4U8-F1
#
_entry.id   AF-A0A5P8M4U8-F1
#
_cell.length_a   1.000
_cell.length_b   1.000
_cell.length_c   1.000
_cell.angle_alpha   90.00
_cell.angle_beta   90.00
_cell.angle_gamma   90.00
#
_symmetry.space_group_name_H-M   'P 1'
#
loop_
_entity.id
_entity.type
_entity.pdbx_description
1 polymer ?
#
loop_
_entity_poly.entity_id
_entity_poly.type
_entity_poly.pdbx_seq_one_letter_code
_entity_poly.pdbx_strand_id
1 'polypeptide(L)'
;MRPHRDKKPAQVDPQQTIKPWEEYLHKEQVKAQKTAQRQERKPLHVSTTLPKLKRTRLSRLVKNTLIVLAVLLTVGASAGYFLTPFSRVREISVTGTNIAADQAVIDESGIRSGAGLVHLFLHRQDYTGRLLKRMPLLRSAAIDRVGINDIVLRVKEHPVVGYTVKNGIYYPILSTGVVLTAGQSKPVGNYPVYADFTSNQHIKLAVKVYASLAAHVQGDISEIHDIGDKANPNRVMLYMNDQNKVIADLNTLKEKMAYYPAMKAQLKGAGIVDLEVGAYAVPKGSEKDTKNP
;
A
#
# COMPACT_ATOMS: atom_id res chain seq x y z
N MET A 1 119.83 69.14 17.01
CA MET A 1 120.41 68.02 17.80
C MET A 1 119.67 67.95 19.13
N ARG A 2 119.28 66.73 19.56
CA ARG A 2 118.58 66.44 20.83
C ARG A 2 119.43 66.83 22.06
N PRO A 3 118.86 66.79 23.29
CA PRO A 3 119.01 65.56 24.08
C PRO A 3 117.75 65.09 24.83
N HIS A 4 117.73 63.79 25.11
CA HIS A 4 116.77 63.07 25.96
C HIS A 4 117.12 63.18 27.45
N ARG A 5 116.11 63.01 28.33
CA ARG A 5 116.31 62.53 29.70
C ARG A 5 115.09 61.72 30.16
N ASP A 6 115.31 60.46 30.53
CA ASP A 6 114.32 59.51 31.07
C ASP A 6 114.14 59.67 32.59
N LYS A 7 112.93 59.34 33.14
CA LYS A 7 112.74 58.70 34.46
C LYS A 7 111.41 57.91 34.61
N LYS A 8 111.57 56.59 34.87
CA LYS A 8 110.85 55.55 35.67
C LYS A 8 109.31 55.49 35.88
N PRO A 9 108.69 54.28 35.86
CA PRO A 9 107.30 54.03 36.29
C PRO A 9 107.17 53.60 37.78
N ALA A 10 105.99 53.83 38.38
CA ALA A 10 105.61 53.45 39.74
C ALA A 10 105.01 52.02 39.83
N GLN A 11 105.36 51.28 40.89
CA GLN A 11 104.94 49.90 41.18
C GLN A 11 103.52 49.83 41.78
N VAL A 12 102.73 48.85 41.32
CA VAL A 12 101.37 48.51 41.78
C VAL A 12 101.44 47.36 42.78
N ASP A 13 100.65 47.43 43.87
CA ASP A 13 100.60 46.43 44.95
C ASP A 13 99.97 45.08 44.49
N PRO A 14 100.69 43.94 44.54
CA PRO A 14 100.26 42.65 44.00
C PRO A 14 99.07 41.98 44.68
N GLN A 15 98.70 42.35 45.92
CA GLN A 15 97.71 41.57 46.69
C GLN A 15 96.26 41.99 46.42
N GLN A 16 96.01 43.23 45.98
CA GLN A 16 94.66 43.69 45.65
C GLN A 16 94.18 43.21 44.27
N THR A 17 95.10 42.95 43.34
CA THR A 17 94.79 42.38 42.02
C THR A 17 94.44 40.90 42.08
N ILE A 18 94.75 40.20 43.17
CA ILE A 18 94.53 38.75 43.26
C ILE A 18 93.10 38.37 43.68
N LYS A 19 92.49 39.14 44.58
CA LYS A 19 91.16 38.81 45.15
C LYS A 19 90.02 38.73 44.13
N PRO A 20 89.94 39.57 43.09
CA PRO A 20 88.82 39.50 42.15
C PRO A 20 88.83 38.20 41.33
N TRP A 21 89.99 37.69 40.91
CA TRP A 21 90.03 36.55 39.99
C TRP A 21 89.76 35.19 40.66
N GLU A 22 90.07 35.05 41.95
CA GLU A 22 89.72 33.85 42.73
C GLU A 22 88.20 33.67 42.87
N GLU A 23 87.46 34.77 43.09
CA GLU A 23 86.00 34.75 43.13
C GLU A 23 85.39 34.42 41.75
N TYR A 24 86.01 34.87 40.67
CA TYR A 24 85.58 34.53 39.31
C TYR A 24 85.72 33.04 39.01
N LEU A 25 86.86 32.43 39.36
CA LEU A 25 87.07 30.99 39.17
C LEU A 25 86.11 30.14 40.01
N HIS A 26 85.87 30.53 41.26
CA HIS A 26 84.90 29.83 42.11
C HIS A 26 83.47 29.93 41.54
N LYS A 27 83.08 31.09 41.01
CA LYS A 27 81.77 31.26 40.35
C LYS A 27 81.64 30.40 39.10
N GLU A 28 82.71 30.24 38.31
CA GLU A 28 82.68 29.35 37.14
C GLU A 28 82.59 27.88 37.53
N GLN A 29 83.35 27.42 38.52
CA GLN A 29 83.31 26.04 38.98
C GLN A 29 81.94 25.66 39.56
N VAL A 30 81.33 26.54 40.36
CA VAL A 30 79.99 26.32 40.92
C VAL A 30 78.92 26.31 39.82
N LYS A 31 79.06 27.16 38.79
CA LYS A 31 78.18 27.11 37.60
C LYS A 31 78.37 25.83 36.80
N ALA A 32 79.60 25.39 36.58
CA ALA A 32 79.90 24.15 35.87
C ALA A 32 79.32 22.93 36.60
N GLN A 33 79.50 22.84 37.92
CA GLN A 33 78.94 21.76 38.75
C GLN A 33 77.40 21.76 38.75
N LYS A 34 76.76 22.93 38.87
CA LYS A 34 75.29 23.03 38.78
C LYS A 34 74.75 22.64 37.41
N THR A 35 75.49 22.95 36.34
CA THR A 35 75.10 22.60 34.97
C THR A 35 75.27 21.10 34.72
N ALA A 36 76.34 20.49 35.23
CA ALA A 36 76.57 19.05 35.19
C ALA A 36 75.50 18.27 35.99
N GLN A 37 75.15 18.72 37.21
CA GLN A 37 74.06 18.11 37.99
C GLN A 37 72.68 18.25 37.31
N ARG A 38 72.46 19.34 36.56
CA ARG A 38 71.21 19.53 35.80
C ARG A 38 71.15 18.65 34.55
N GLN A 39 72.30 18.31 33.97
CA GLN A 39 72.40 17.37 32.85
C GLN A 39 72.30 15.90 33.28
N GLU A 40 72.78 15.54 34.49
CA GLU A 40 72.62 14.18 35.03
C GLU A 40 71.19 13.85 35.49
N ARG A 41 70.38 14.86 35.84
CA ARG A 41 68.94 14.69 36.05
C ARG A 41 68.25 14.51 34.70
N LYS A 42 68.43 13.32 34.10
CA LYS A 42 67.63 12.85 32.97
C LYS A 42 66.15 13.06 33.31
N PRO A 43 65.34 13.70 32.45
CA PRO A 43 63.90 13.71 32.67
C PRO A 43 63.44 12.25 32.72
N LEU A 44 62.77 11.85 33.80
CA LEU A 44 62.09 10.57 33.88
C LEU A 44 61.17 10.48 32.66
N HIS A 45 61.59 9.69 31.68
CA HIS A 45 60.84 9.46 30.46
C HIS A 45 59.68 8.54 30.86
N VAL A 46 58.56 9.13 31.28
CA VAL A 46 57.28 8.46 31.53
C VAL A 46 56.66 8.04 30.19
N SER A 47 57.41 7.31 29.38
CA SER A 47 57.00 6.88 28.05
C SER A 47 56.88 5.36 27.91
N THR A 48 57.26 4.60 28.95
CA THR A 48 57.39 3.12 28.85
C THR A 48 56.54 2.32 29.83
N THR A 49 55.55 2.92 30.48
CA THR A 49 54.57 2.17 31.28
C THR A 49 53.17 2.69 30.99
N LEU A 50 52.47 2.04 30.05
CA LEU A 50 51.02 1.79 29.98
C LEU A 50 50.60 1.33 28.56
N PRO A 51 51.10 0.18 28.06
CA PRO A 51 50.69 -0.36 26.75
C PRO A 51 49.18 -0.69 26.68
N LYS A 52 48.50 -0.84 27.83
CA LYS A 52 47.07 -1.15 27.92
C LYS A 52 46.12 0.06 27.76
N LEU A 53 46.62 1.30 27.86
CA LEU A 53 45.78 2.51 27.73
C LEU A 53 45.66 3.02 26.27
N LYS A 54 46.68 2.76 25.43
CA LYS A 54 46.64 3.10 23.99
C LYS A 54 45.67 2.21 23.22
N ARG A 55 45.63 0.90 23.51
CA ARG A 55 44.73 -0.07 22.84
C ARG A 55 43.25 0.23 23.05
N THR A 56 42.83 0.64 24.25
CA THR A 56 41.42 0.96 24.56
C THR A 56 40.95 2.27 23.94
N ARG A 57 41.83 3.28 23.84
CA ARG A 57 41.52 4.53 23.11
C ARG A 57 41.45 4.29 21.60
N LEU A 58 42.42 3.56 21.04
CA LEU A 58 42.44 3.21 19.62
C LEU A 58 41.24 2.32 19.23
N SER A 59 40.83 1.36 20.06
CA SER A 59 39.66 0.52 19.77
C SER A 59 38.34 1.30 19.79
N ARG A 60 38.21 2.32 20.65
CA ARG A 60 37.04 3.21 20.69
C ARG A 60 37.01 4.13 19.47
N LEU A 61 38.16 4.69 19.10
CA LEU A 61 38.31 5.49 17.87
C LEU A 61 37.98 4.66 16.63
N VAL A 62 38.57 3.47 16.47
CA VAL A 62 38.28 2.56 15.34
C VAL A 62 36.82 2.14 15.32
N LYS A 63 36.21 1.80 16.47
CA LYS A 63 34.76 1.51 16.53
C LYS A 63 33.92 2.71 16.06
N ASN A 64 34.21 3.91 16.56
CA ASN A 64 33.48 5.12 16.17
C ASN A 64 33.69 5.44 14.68
N THR A 65 34.92 5.33 14.17
CA THR A 65 35.23 5.49 12.75
C THR A 65 34.51 4.45 11.90
N LEU A 66 34.42 3.20 12.36
CA LEU A 66 33.73 2.12 11.65
C LEU A 66 32.21 2.34 11.66
N ILE A 67 31.64 2.87 12.74
CA ILE A 67 30.24 3.31 12.80
C ILE A 67 30.00 4.46 11.81
N VAL A 68 30.82 5.51 11.82
CA VAL A 68 30.68 6.65 10.90
C VAL A 68 30.85 6.21 9.45
N LEU A 69 31.84 5.37 9.15
CA LEU A 69 32.06 4.81 7.83
C LEU A 69 30.90 3.92 7.39
N ALA A 70 30.35 3.09 8.29
CA ALA A 70 29.17 2.27 8.01
C ALA A 70 27.95 3.14 7.70
N VAL A 71 27.72 4.22 8.46
CA VAL A 71 26.63 5.18 8.18
C VAL A 71 26.85 5.86 6.83
N LEU A 72 28.07 6.35 6.55
CA LEU A 72 28.39 6.99 5.27
C LEU A 72 28.17 6.04 4.09
N LEU A 73 28.67 4.79 4.18
CA LEU A 73 28.47 3.77 3.17
C LEU A 73 26.99 3.43 3.00
N THR A 74 26.22 3.35 4.09
CA THR A 74 24.77 3.08 4.03
C THR A 74 24.03 4.20 3.31
N VAL A 75 24.35 5.47 3.61
CA VAL A 75 23.76 6.63 2.93
C VAL A 75 24.15 6.66 1.46
N GLY A 76 25.43 6.46 1.15
CA GLY A 76 25.94 6.42 -0.23
C GLY A 76 25.32 5.28 -1.05
N ALA A 77 25.25 4.08 -0.49
CA ALA A 77 24.60 2.93 -1.12
C ALA A 77 23.09 3.17 -1.32
N SER A 78 22.41 3.78 -0.35
CA SER A 78 21.00 4.14 -0.47
C SER A 78 20.78 5.15 -1.60
N ALA A 79 21.61 6.20 -1.68
CA ALA A 79 21.56 7.17 -2.77
C ALA A 79 21.81 6.49 -4.14
N GLY A 80 22.84 5.64 -4.23
CA GLY A 80 23.10 4.84 -5.42
C GLY A 80 21.90 3.99 -5.84
N TYR A 81 21.24 3.33 -4.88
CA TYR A 81 20.04 2.54 -5.13
C TYR A 81 18.90 3.38 -5.76
N PHE A 82 18.63 4.59 -5.26
CA PHE A 82 17.61 5.47 -5.83
C PHE A 82 17.96 6.01 -7.23
N LEU A 83 19.25 6.16 -7.56
CA LEU A 83 19.69 6.53 -8.90
C LEU A 83 19.59 5.35 -9.89
N THR A 84 19.72 4.12 -9.40
CA THR A 84 19.65 2.92 -10.26
C THR A 84 18.22 2.56 -10.66
N PRO A 85 18.03 1.93 -11.84
CA PRO A 85 16.73 1.46 -12.30
C PRO A 85 16.11 0.41 -11.35
N PHE A 86 16.89 -0.24 -10.47
CA PHE A 86 16.42 -1.21 -9.48
C PHE A 86 15.41 -0.66 -8.46
N SER A 87 15.37 0.67 -8.26
CA SER A 87 14.40 1.31 -7.38
C SER A 87 13.07 1.64 -8.06
N ARG A 88 12.94 1.38 -9.36
CA ARG A 88 11.79 1.79 -10.19
C ARG A 88 10.96 0.62 -10.67
N VAL A 89 9.66 0.82 -10.77
CA VAL A 89 8.71 -0.13 -11.38
C VAL A 89 9.10 -0.34 -12.83
N ARG A 90 9.33 -1.59 -13.22
CA ARG A 90 9.66 -1.96 -14.60
C ARG A 90 8.40 -2.33 -15.37
N GLU A 91 7.74 -3.39 -14.92
CA GLU A 91 6.55 -3.95 -15.55
C GLU A 91 5.38 -3.98 -14.56
N ILE A 92 4.17 -3.81 -15.10
CA ILE A 92 2.92 -3.84 -14.34
C ILE A 92 2.02 -4.86 -15.01
N SER A 93 1.65 -5.89 -14.26
CA SER A 93 0.71 -6.94 -14.70
C SER A 93 -0.55 -6.90 -13.85
N VAL A 94 -1.66 -7.39 -14.39
CA VAL A 94 -2.95 -7.50 -13.67
C VAL A 94 -3.36 -8.96 -13.65
N THR A 95 -3.96 -9.39 -12.54
CA THR A 95 -4.51 -10.74 -12.40
C THR A 95 -5.85 -10.69 -11.68
N GLY A 96 -6.77 -11.59 -12.05
CA GLY A 96 -8.09 -11.70 -11.45
C GLY A 96 -9.18 -10.82 -12.06
N THR A 97 -8.92 -10.25 -13.24
CA THR A 97 -9.90 -9.63 -14.14
C THR A 97 -10.74 -10.69 -14.84
N ASN A 98 -12.02 -10.38 -15.06
CA ASN A 98 -12.94 -11.24 -15.81
C ASN A 98 -13.75 -10.40 -16.82
N ILE A 99 -14.25 -9.25 -16.37
CA ILE A 99 -14.99 -8.28 -17.19
C ILE A 99 -14.12 -7.06 -17.51
N ALA A 100 -13.31 -6.59 -16.56
CA ALA A 100 -12.44 -5.44 -16.79
C ALA A 100 -11.27 -5.81 -17.72
N ALA A 101 -10.91 -4.90 -18.62
CA ALA A 101 -9.65 -5.00 -19.35
C ALA A 101 -8.48 -4.68 -18.42
N ASP A 102 -7.41 -5.48 -18.48
CA ASP A 102 -6.21 -5.31 -17.66
C ASP A 102 -5.64 -3.89 -17.78
N GLN A 103 -5.60 -3.35 -18.99
CA GLN A 103 -5.10 -2.00 -19.23
C GLN A 103 -5.96 -0.93 -18.52
N ALA A 104 -7.28 -1.10 -18.49
CA ALA A 104 -8.16 -0.17 -17.78
C ALA A 104 -7.90 -0.18 -16.26
N VAL A 105 -7.59 -1.36 -15.69
CA VAL A 105 -7.20 -1.48 -14.28
C VAL A 105 -5.86 -0.80 -14.02
N ILE A 106 -4.89 -0.95 -14.92
CA ILE A 106 -3.58 -0.27 -14.81
C ILE A 106 -3.77 1.25 -14.88
N ASP A 107 -4.51 1.73 -15.86
CA ASP A 107 -4.73 3.16 -16.09
C ASP A 107 -5.44 3.82 -14.89
N GLU A 108 -6.50 3.19 -14.38
CA GLU A 108 -7.25 3.70 -13.23
C GLU A 108 -6.52 3.52 -11.90
N SER A 109 -5.54 2.60 -11.83
CA SER A 109 -4.67 2.48 -10.64
C SER A 109 -3.77 3.70 -10.46
N GLY A 110 -3.46 4.42 -11.54
CA GLY A 110 -2.52 5.55 -11.54
C GLY A 110 -1.07 5.15 -11.29
N ILE A 111 -0.74 3.86 -11.29
CA ILE A 111 0.62 3.34 -11.20
C ILE A 111 1.24 3.40 -12.59
N ARG A 112 2.42 4.01 -12.71
CA ARG A 112 3.15 4.15 -13.97
C ARG A 112 4.47 3.41 -13.92
N SER A 113 4.89 2.85 -15.05
CA SER A 113 6.26 2.36 -15.22
C SER A 113 7.26 3.50 -14.95
N GLY A 114 8.34 3.19 -14.24
CA GLY A 114 9.33 4.16 -13.79
C GLY A 114 9.03 4.80 -12.42
N ALA A 115 7.86 4.55 -11.82
CA ALA A 115 7.55 5.03 -10.46
C ALA A 115 8.47 4.40 -9.41
N GLY A 116 8.76 5.12 -8.31
CA GLY A 116 9.59 4.59 -7.23
C GLY A 116 8.88 3.46 -6.46
N LEU A 117 9.50 2.28 -6.39
CA LEU A 117 8.96 1.10 -5.70
C LEU A 117 8.68 1.39 -4.22
N VAL A 118 9.62 2.04 -3.53
CA VAL A 118 9.46 2.37 -2.11
C VAL A 118 8.24 3.26 -1.89
N HIS A 119 8.08 4.33 -2.68
CA HIS A 119 6.92 5.21 -2.59
C HIS A 119 5.61 4.46 -2.85
N LEU A 120 5.58 3.59 -3.87
CA LEU A 120 4.42 2.76 -4.19
C LEU A 120 4.02 1.85 -3.02
N PHE A 121 4.97 1.14 -2.41
CA PHE A 121 4.68 0.21 -1.31
C PHE A 121 4.29 0.91 -0.01
N LEU A 122 4.82 2.11 0.25
CA LEU A 122 4.41 2.95 1.37
C LEU A 122 2.97 3.45 1.20
N HIS A 123 2.58 3.86 -0.02
CA HIS A 123 1.25 4.42 -0.31
C HIS A 123 0.30 3.42 -0.97
N ARG A 124 0.57 2.11 -0.88
CA ARG A 124 -0.19 1.08 -1.60
C ARG A 124 -1.69 1.14 -1.30
N GLN A 125 -2.06 1.46 -0.06
CA GLN A 125 -3.44 1.57 0.37
C GLN A 125 -4.17 2.74 -0.31
N ASP A 126 -3.47 3.84 -0.57
CA ASP A 126 -4.03 5.00 -1.27
C ASP A 126 -4.29 4.66 -2.74
N TYR A 127 -3.34 3.98 -3.40
CA TYR A 127 -3.51 3.51 -4.77
C TYR A 127 -4.67 2.52 -4.90
N THR A 128 -4.72 1.48 -4.04
CA THR A 128 -5.81 0.50 -4.07
C THR A 128 -7.15 1.14 -3.69
N GLY A 129 -7.18 2.05 -2.73
CA GLY A 129 -8.40 2.74 -2.31
C GLY A 129 -8.95 3.68 -3.38
N ARG A 130 -8.08 4.37 -4.12
CA ARG A 130 -8.47 5.17 -5.29
C ARG A 130 -9.00 4.29 -6.41
N LEU A 131 -8.32 3.18 -6.72
CA LEU A 131 -8.74 2.23 -7.73
C LEU A 131 -10.15 1.69 -7.45
N LEU A 132 -10.42 1.25 -6.21
CA LEU A 132 -11.74 0.75 -5.81
C LEU A 132 -12.85 1.82 -5.87
N LYS A 133 -12.52 3.09 -5.65
CA LYS A 133 -13.47 4.20 -5.79
C LYS A 133 -13.80 4.50 -7.25
N ARG A 134 -12.82 4.36 -8.14
CA ARG A 134 -12.99 4.65 -9.57
C ARG A 134 -13.64 3.50 -10.34
N MET A 135 -13.34 2.27 -9.94
CA MET A 135 -13.87 1.07 -10.57
C MET A 135 -14.82 0.32 -9.62
N PRO A 136 -16.13 0.64 -9.62
CA PRO A 136 -17.12 -0.02 -8.76
C PRO A 136 -17.33 -1.51 -9.09
N LEU A 137 -16.80 -1.98 -10.22
CA LEU A 137 -16.69 -3.40 -10.58
C LEU A 137 -15.78 -4.17 -9.62
N LEU A 138 -14.76 -3.52 -9.05
CA LEU A 138 -13.76 -4.18 -8.22
C LEU A 138 -14.23 -4.30 -6.77
N ARG A 139 -14.24 -5.52 -6.26
CA ARG A 139 -14.50 -5.84 -4.85
C ARG A 139 -13.28 -5.61 -3.97
N SER A 140 -12.10 -5.94 -4.48
CA SER A 140 -10.83 -5.76 -3.76
C SER A 140 -9.68 -5.60 -4.75
N ALA A 141 -8.66 -4.84 -4.36
CA ALA A 141 -7.42 -4.69 -5.09
C ALA A 141 -6.23 -4.79 -4.14
N ALA A 142 -5.17 -5.46 -4.57
CA ALA A 142 -3.90 -5.56 -3.87
C ALA A 142 -2.75 -5.32 -4.84
N ILE A 143 -1.67 -4.72 -4.34
CA ILE A 143 -0.45 -4.46 -5.09
C ILE A 143 0.65 -5.31 -4.49
N ASP A 144 1.26 -6.13 -5.33
CA ASP A 144 2.29 -7.07 -4.92
C ASP A 144 3.52 -6.97 -5.82
N ARG A 145 4.68 -7.34 -5.27
CA ARG A 145 5.94 -7.38 -6.02
C ARG A 145 6.17 -8.79 -6.54
N VAL A 146 6.51 -8.90 -7.81
CA VAL A 146 6.99 -10.13 -8.43
C VAL A 146 8.41 -9.87 -8.92
N GLY A 147 9.38 -10.65 -8.43
CA GLY A 147 10.79 -10.43 -8.74
C GLY A 147 11.35 -9.12 -8.15
N ILE A 148 12.30 -8.51 -8.85
CA ILE A 148 13.00 -7.32 -8.36
C ILE A 148 12.19 -6.05 -8.70
N ASN A 149 11.71 -5.85 -9.92
CA ASN A 149 11.09 -4.56 -10.29
C ASN A 149 9.67 -4.67 -10.82
N ASP A 150 9.10 -5.86 -10.88
CA ASP A 150 7.81 -6.07 -11.49
C ASP A 150 6.72 -6.05 -10.42
N ILE A 151 5.59 -5.48 -10.79
CA ILE A 151 4.43 -5.33 -9.92
C ILE A 151 3.28 -6.11 -10.53
N VAL A 152 2.53 -6.80 -9.67
CA VAL A 152 1.26 -7.41 -10.04
C VAL A 152 0.13 -6.76 -9.24
N LEU A 153 -0.89 -6.28 -9.94
CA LEU A 153 -2.16 -5.87 -9.33
C LEU A 153 -3.06 -7.09 -9.28
N ARG A 154 -3.33 -7.57 -8.06
CA ARG A 154 -4.31 -8.62 -7.83
C ARG A 154 -5.66 -7.98 -7.56
N VAL A 155 -6.58 -8.13 -8.49
CA VAL A 155 -7.94 -7.61 -8.36
C VAL A 155 -8.92 -8.75 -8.20
N LYS A 156 -10.04 -8.46 -7.55
CA LYS A 156 -11.21 -9.34 -7.54
C LYS A 156 -12.42 -8.52 -7.94
N GLU A 157 -13.14 -8.98 -8.93
CA GLU A 157 -14.38 -8.35 -9.38
C GLU A 157 -15.58 -8.81 -8.54
N HIS A 158 -16.62 -7.98 -8.50
CA HIS A 158 -17.92 -8.40 -8.01
C HIS A 158 -18.56 -9.39 -9.01
N PRO A 159 -19.14 -10.50 -8.54
CA PRO A 159 -19.80 -11.44 -9.45
C PRO A 159 -21.02 -10.78 -10.09
N VAL A 160 -21.28 -11.15 -11.34
CA VAL A 160 -22.51 -10.79 -12.06
C VAL A 160 -23.65 -11.64 -11.52
N VAL A 161 -24.81 -11.03 -11.32
CA VAL A 161 -26.02 -11.67 -10.78
C VAL A 161 -27.23 -11.54 -11.70
N GLY A 162 -27.05 -10.91 -12.87
CA GLY A 162 -28.11 -10.64 -13.81
C GLY A 162 -27.72 -9.63 -14.86
N TYR A 163 -28.66 -9.36 -15.75
CA TYR A 163 -28.53 -8.36 -16.81
C TYR A 163 -29.75 -7.46 -16.86
N THR A 164 -29.60 -6.20 -17.23
CA THR A 164 -30.72 -5.39 -17.69
C THR A 164 -30.59 -5.15 -19.19
N VAL A 165 -31.71 -5.12 -19.91
CA VAL A 165 -31.71 -4.96 -21.37
C VAL A 165 -32.18 -3.57 -21.73
N LYS A 166 -31.40 -2.86 -22.55
CA LYS A 166 -31.83 -1.61 -23.17
C LYS A 166 -31.46 -1.64 -24.64
N ASN A 167 -32.44 -1.45 -25.53
CA ASN A 167 -32.26 -1.46 -26.98
C ASN A 167 -31.55 -2.74 -27.51
N GLY A 168 -31.86 -3.90 -26.91
CA GLY A 168 -31.22 -5.18 -27.28
C GLY A 168 -29.78 -5.37 -26.79
N ILE A 169 -29.25 -4.43 -26.01
CA ILE A 169 -27.93 -4.54 -25.37
C ILE A 169 -28.12 -4.94 -23.91
N TYR A 170 -27.35 -5.95 -23.47
CA TYR A 170 -27.38 -6.48 -22.12
C TYR A 170 -26.32 -5.79 -21.27
N TYR A 171 -26.73 -5.16 -20.17
CA TYR A 171 -25.85 -4.50 -19.22
C TYR A 171 -25.72 -5.36 -17.96
N PRO A 172 -24.51 -5.84 -17.60
CA PRO A 172 -24.32 -6.66 -16.42
C PRO A 172 -24.68 -5.94 -15.14
N ILE A 173 -25.32 -6.66 -14.21
CA ILE A 173 -25.63 -6.20 -12.87
C ILE A 173 -24.74 -6.95 -11.89
N LEU A 174 -24.00 -6.20 -11.08
CA LEU A 174 -23.12 -6.75 -10.05
C LEU A 174 -23.91 -7.22 -8.83
N SER A 175 -23.30 -8.08 -8.01
CA SER A 175 -23.86 -8.49 -6.72
C SER A 175 -24.15 -7.34 -5.75
N THR A 176 -23.59 -6.16 -5.99
CA THR A 176 -23.86 -4.91 -5.25
C THR A 176 -25.13 -4.20 -5.74
N GLY A 177 -25.75 -4.70 -6.82
CA GLY A 177 -26.85 -4.10 -7.56
C GLY A 177 -26.45 -2.88 -8.39
N VAL A 178 -25.16 -2.66 -8.63
CA VAL A 178 -24.67 -1.65 -9.58
C VAL A 178 -24.78 -2.21 -11.00
N VAL A 179 -25.42 -1.44 -11.89
CA VAL A 179 -25.49 -1.74 -13.32
C VAL A 179 -24.26 -1.16 -14.01
N LEU A 180 -23.52 -1.99 -14.74
CA LEU A 180 -22.37 -1.54 -15.52
C LEU A 180 -22.82 -0.76 -16.77
N THR A 181 -22.02 0.21 -17.19
CA THR A 181 -22.25 1.00 -18.41
C THR A 181 -21.77 0.29 -19.67
N ALA A 182 -20.81 -0.62 -19.55
CA ALA A 182 -20.36 -1.47 -20.65
C ALA A 182 -21.39 -2.58 -20.88
N GLY A 183 -22.08 -2.51 -22.01
CA GLY A 183 -23.03 -3.52 -22.43
C GLY A 183 -22.41 -4.57 -23.35
N GLN A 184 -23.09 -5.69 -23.48
CA GLN A 184 -22.72 -6.82 -24.34
C GLN A 184 -23.90 -7.24 -25.21
N SER A 185 -23.63 -7.78 -26.39
CA SER A 185 -24.67 -8.21 -27.34
C SER A 185 -25.41 -9.47 -26.91
N LYS A 186 -24.80 -10.28 -26.04
CA LYS A 186 -25.38 -11.51 -25.49
C LYS A 186 -25.08 -11.61 -24.00
N PRO A 187 -26.02 -12.08 -23.16
CA PRO A 187 -25.72 -12.39 -21.76
C PRO A 187 -24.76 -13.58 -21.67
N VAL A 188 -23.95 -13.62 -20.61
CA VAL A 188 -23.01 -14.72 -20.34
C VAL A 188 -23.42 -15.39 -19.04
N GLY A 189 -23.60 -16.71 -19.08
CA GLY A 189 -24.09 -17.49 -17.94
C GLY A 189 -25.61 -17.55 -17.84
N ASN A 190 -26.10 -18.32 -16.87
CA ASN A 190 -27.53 -18.54 -16.64
C ASN A 190 -28.02 -17.60 -15.53
N TYR A 191 -28.10 -16.31 -15.84
CA TYR A 191 -28.55 -15.27 -14.90
C TYR A 191 -29.83 -14.60 -15.42
N PRO A 192 -30.72 -14.16 -14.52
CA PRO A 192 -31.98 -13.57 -14.92
C PRO A 192 -31.82 -12.19 -15.54
N VAL A 193 -32.79 -11.81 -16.36
CA VAL A 193 -32.93 -10.46 -16.89
C VAL A 193 -33.82 -9.61 -15.98
N TYR A 194 -33.33 -8.45 -15.56
CA TYR A 194 -34.05 -7.45 -14.78
C TYR A 194 -34.63 -6.40 -15.73
N ALA A 195 -35.95 -6.37 -15.84
CA ALA A 195 -36.71 -5.52 -16.76
C ALA A 195 -37.62 -4.54 -16.02
N ASP A 196 -37.99 -3.45 -16.69
CA ASP A 196 -38.95 -2.42 -16.25
C ASP A 196 -38.59 -1.66 -14.95
N PHE A 197 -37.43 -1.92 -14.38
CA PHE A 197 -36.94 -1.17 -13.22
C PHE A 197 -36.61 0.29 -13.59
N THR A 198 -37.35 1.21 -12.97
CA THR A 198 -37.14 2.66 -13.15
C THR A 198 -36.14 3.24 -12.14
N SER A 199 -35.98 2.58 -10.99
CA SER A 199 -35.12 3.05 -9.89
C SER A 199 -33.93 2.11 -9.63
N ASN A 200 -32.72 2.68 -9.62
CA ASN A 200 -31.51 1.95 -9.24
C ASN A 200 -31.57 1.40 -7.80
N GLN A 201 -32.30 2.06 -6.90
CA GLN A 201 -32.48 1.55 -5.54
C GLN A 201 -33.35 0.30 -5.53
N HIS A 202 -34.36 0.25 -6.39
CA HIS A 202 -35.26 -0.89 -6.48
C HIS A 202 -34.58 -2.12 -7.11
N ILE A 203 -33.73 -1.92 -8.13
CA ILE A 203 -32.86 -2.98 -8.66
C ILE A 203 -31.96 -3.54 -7.56
N LYS A 204 -31.32 -2.68 -6.76
CA LYS A 204 -30.47 -3.12 -5.64
C LYS A 204 -31.24 -3.96 -4.62
N LEU A 205 -32.49 -3.58 -4.32
CA LEU A 205 -33.35 -4.36 -3.44
C LEU A 205 -33.65 -5.73 -4.07
N ALA A 206 -34.12 -5.76 -5.32
CA ALA A 206 -34.44 -6.99 -6.03
C ALA A 206 -33.24 -7.94 -6.12
N VAL A 207 -32.06 -7.43 -6.47
CA VAL A 207 -30.79 -8.19 -6.50
C VAL A 207 -30.46 -8.77 -5.12
N LYS A 208 -30.61 -7.98 -4.05
CA LYS A 208 -30.34 -8.43 -2.68
C LYS A 208 -31.29 -9.55 -2.27
N VAL A 209 -32.57 -9.41 -2.60
CA VAL A 209 -33.59 -10.44 -2.30
C VAL A 209 -33.34 -11.69 -3.13
N TYR A 210 -33.07 -11.56 -4.43
CA TYR A 210 -32.71 -12.67 -5.33
C TYR A 210 -31.51 -13.45 -4.79
N ALA A 211 -30.45 -12.76 -4.39
CA ALA A 211 -29.25 -13.38 -3.80
C ALA A 211 -29.54 -14.13 -2.48
N SER A 212 -30.66 -13.84 -1.80
CA SER A 212 -31.08 -14.52 -0.58
C SER A 212 -31.97 -15.75 -0.80
N LEU A 213 -32.42 -15.97 -2.04
CA LEU A 213 -33.19 -17.16 -2.42
C LEU A 213 -32.31 -18.41 -2.43
N ALA A 214 -32.92 -19.58 -2.32
CA ALA A 214 -32.18 -20.84 -2.46
C ALA A 214 -31.65 -20.99 -3.89
N ALA A 215 -30.46 -21.59 -4.05
CA ALA A 215 -29.78 -21.69 -5.34
C ALA A 215 -30.62 -22.36 -6.45
N HIS A 216 -31.45 -23.34 -6.11
CA HIS A 216 -32.35 -23.97 -7.08
C HIS A 216 -33.43 -22.99 -7.57
N VAL A 217 -34.03 -22.20 -6.67
CA VAL A 217 -35.00 -21.16 -7.04
C VAL A 217 -34.34 -20.08 -7.88
N GLN A 218 -33.12 -19.66 -7.55
CA GLN A 218 -32.37 -18.69 -8.33
C GLN A 218 -32.18 -19.15 -9.78
N GLY A 219 -31.86 -20.44 -9.97
CA GLY A 219 -31.67 -21.06 -11.27
C GLY A 219 -32.96 -21.32 -12.04
N ASP A 220 -34.12 -21.27 -11.38
CA ASP A 220 -35.44 -21.42 -12.01
C ASP A 220 -36.01 -20.09 -12.53
N ILE A 221 -35.46 -18.94 -12.14
CA ILE A 221 -35.94 -17.61 -12.55
C ILE A 221 -35.23 -17.19 -13.85
N SER A 222 -36.01 -16.86 -14.88
CA SER A 222 -35.52 -16.36 -16.16
C SER A 222 -35.50 -14.83 -16.21
N GLU A 223 -36.57 -14.18 -15.72
CA GLU A 223 -36.72 -12.72 -15.79
C GLU A 223 -37.39 -12.20 -14.51
N ILE A 224 -37.05 -10.97 -14.14
CA ILE A 224 -37.58 -10.26 -12.98
C ILE A 224 -38.05 -8.90 -13.49
N HIS A 225 -39.35 -8.66 -13.47
CA HIS A 225 -39.96 -7.41 -13.89
C HIS A 225 -40.45 -6.63 -12.69
N ASP A 226 -40.10 -5.35 -12.65
CA ASP A 226 -40.70 -4.40 -11.72
C ASP A 226 -42.11 -4.03 -12.21
N ILE A 227 -43.12 -4.36 -11.41
CA ILE A 227 -44.52 -4.05 -11.70
C ILE A 227 -45.18 -3.33 -10.51
N GLY A 228 -44.36 -2.64 -9.70
CA GLY A 228 -44.81 -1.89 -8.54
C GLY A 228 -45.81 -0.79 -8.91
N ASP A 229 -46.82 -0.61 -8.07
CA ASP A 229 -47.82 0.45 -8.20
C ASP A 229 -47.92 1.28 -6.90
N LYS A 230 -48.90 2.20 -6.82
CA LYS A 230 -49.10 3.05 -5.64
C LYS A 230 -49.52 2.26 -4.39
N ALA A 231 -50.17 1.12 -4.55
CA ALA A 231 -50.63 0.28 -3.44
C ALA A 231 -49.52 -0.65 -2.97
N ASN A 232 -48.77 -1.24 -3.90
CA ASN A 232 -47.60 -2.05 -3.62
C ASN A 232 -46.40 -1.64 -4.49
N PRO A 233 -45.48 -0.79 -3.98
CA PRO A 233 -44.30 -0.39 -4.73
C PRO A 233 -43.25 -1.51 -4.87
N ASN A 234 -43.33 -2.58 -4.09
CA ASN A 234 -42.37 -3.69 -4.07
C ASN A 234 -42.84 -4.91 -4.88
N ARG A 235 -43.90 -4.75 -5.67
CA ARG A 235 -44.47 -5.83 -6.48
C ARG A 235 -43.55 -6.14 -7.66
N VAL A 236 -43.23 -7.42 -7.81
CA VAL A 236 -42.46 -7.95 -8.93
C VAL A 236 -43.17 -9.12 -9.59
N MET A 237 -42.95 -9.26 -10.89
CA MET A 237 -43.34 -10.42 -11.68
C MET A 237 -42.09 -11.20 -12.04
N LEU A 238 -42.00 -12.45 -11.58
CA LEU A 238 -40.95 -13.37 -11.97
C LEU A 238 -41.44 -14.24 -13.11
N TYR A 239 -40.66 -14.30 -14.18
CA TYR A 239 -40.80 -15.31 -15.21
C TYR A 239 -39.88 -16.48 -14.87
N MET A 240 -40.44 -17.68 -14.90
CA MET A 240 -39.74 -18.91 -14.53
C MET A 240 -39.37 -19.70 -15.79
N ASN A 241 -38.28 -20.45 -15.71
CA ASN A 241 -37.77 -21.31 -16.80
C ASN A 241 -38.76 -22.40 -17.22
N ASP A 242 -39.73 -22.73 -16.38
CA ASP A 242 -40.80 -23.69 -16.65
C ASP A 242 -42.08 -23.06 -17.22
N GLN A 243 -41.99 -21.81 -17.71
CA GLN A 243 -43.09 -21.05 -18.31
C GLN A 243 -44.16 -20.55 -17.32
N ASN A 244 -43.98 -20.76 -16.02
CA ASN A 244 -44.85 -20.17 -15.01
C ASN A 244 -44.50 -18.70 -14.77
N LYS A 245 -45.48 -17.95 -14.30
CA LYS A 245 -45.32 -16.58 -13.82
C LYS A 245 -45.61 -16.51 -12.33
N VAL A 246 -44.80 -15.77 -11.59
CA VAL A 246 -45.00 -15.58 -10.15
C VAL A 246 -45.14 -14.10 -9.85
N ILE A 247 -46.27 -13.68 -9.30
CA ILE A 247 -46.46 -12.32 -8.78
C ILE A 247 -46.12 -12.36 -7.30
N ALA A 248 -45.23 -11.48 -6.85
CA ALA A 248 -44.79 -11.48 -5.46
C ALA A 248 -44.38 -10.09 -4.99
N ASP A 249 -44.29 -9.93 -3.68
CA ASP A 249 -43.74 -8.75 -3.02
C ASP A 249 -42.29 -9.01 -2.61
N LEU A 250 -41.35 -8.14 -2.98
CA LEU A 250 -39.92 -8.30 -2.65
C LEU A 250 -39.64 -8.49 -1.15
N ASN A 251 -40.45 -7.93 -0.26
CA ASN A 251 -40.27 -8.07 1.19
C ASN A 251 -40.59 -9.49 1.68
N THR A 252 -41.54 -10.18 1.04
CA THR A 252 -41.97 -11.53 1.43
C THR A 252 -41.50 -12.62 0.45
N LEU A 253 -40.83 -12.23 -0.64
CA LEU A 253 -40.44 -13.11 -1.72
C LEU A 253 -39.59 -14.29 -1.23
N LYS A 254 -38.61 -14.04 -0.36
CA LYS A 254 -37.72 -15.09 0.15
C LYS A 254 -38.50 -16.21 0.85
N GLU A 255 -39.43 -15.84 1.71
CA GLU A 255 -40.20 -16.79 2.51
C GLU A 255 -41.19 -17.57 1.65
N LYS A 256 -41.88 -16.88 0.73
CA LYS A 256 -42.93 -17.48 -0.08
C LYS A 256 -42.40 -18.30 -1.26
N MET A 257 -41.28 -17.89 -1.87
CA MET A 257 -40.65 -18.66 -2.95
C MET A 257 -40.10 -20.01 -2.50
N ALA A 258 -39.87 -20.22 -1.19
CA ALA A 258 -39.50 -21.54 -0.67
C ALA A 258 -40.57 -22.61 -0.94
N TYR A 259 -41.85 -22.21 -1.08
CA TYR A 259 -42.96 -23.11 -1.35
C TYR A 259 -43.23 -23.33 -2.85
N TYR A 260 -42.59 -22.55 -3.72
CA TYR A 260 -42.79 -22.62 -5.16
C TYR A 260 -42.60 -24.04 -5.76
N PRO A 261 -41.57 -24.83 -5.37
CA PRO A 261 -41.41 -26.19 -5.91
C PRO A 261 -42.63 -27.09 -5.65
N ALA A 262 -43.27 -26.95 -4.50
CA ALA A 262 -44.48 -27.72 -4.16
C ALA A 262 -45.70 -27.25 -4.97
N MET A 263 -45.87 -25.93 -5.18
CA MET A 263 -46.95 -25.38 -6.00
C MET A 263 -46.79 -25.77 -7.48
N LYS A 264 -45.57 -25.70 -7.99
CA LYS A 264 -45.22 -26.15 -9.35
C LYS A 264 -45.62 -27.61 -9.58
N ALA A 265 -45.38 -28.50 -8.62
CA ALA A 265 -45.73 -29.91 -8.74
C ALA A 265 -47.26 -30.16 -8.86
N GLN A 266 -48.08 -29.22 -8.37
CA GLN A 266 -49.54 -29.29 -8.47
C GLN A 266 -50.08 -28.66 -9.77
N LEU A 267 -49.29 -27.80 -10.42
CA LEU A 267 -49.64 -27.19 -11.70
C LEU A 267 -49.46 -28.21 -12.83
N LYS A 268 -50.54 -28.46 -13.59
CA LYS A 268 -50.53 -29.37 -14.75
C LYS A 268 -50.03 -28.69 -16.05
N GLY A 269 -49.50 -27.48 -15.97
CA GLY A 269 -49.04 -26.67 -17.10
C GLY A 269 -48.71 -25.24 -16.68
N ALA A 270 -48.42 -24.37 -17.66
CA ALA A 270 -48.08 -22.97 -17.43
C ALA A 270 -49.21 -22.23 -16.70
N GLY A 271 -48.90 -21.65 -15.54
CA GLY A 271 -49.86 -20.94 -14.69
C GLY A 271 -49.31 -19.64 -14.12
N ILE A 272 -50.18 -18.95 -13.39
CA ILE A 272 -49.82 -17.77 -12.58
C ILE A 272 -49.94 -18.17 -11.11
N VAL A 273 -48.85 -17.99 -10.38
CA VAL A 273 -48.79 -18.18 -8.92
C VAL A 273 -48.76 -16.79 -8.30
N ASP A 274 -49.78 -16.46 -7.52
CA ASP A 274 -49.82 -15.20 -6.78
C ASP A 274 -49.34 -15.44 -5.35
N LEU A 275 -48.28 -14.73 -4.97
CA LEU A 275 -47.65 -14.76 -3.66
C LEU A 275 -47.76 -13.40 -2.94
N GLU A 276 -48.64 -12.47 -3.32
CA GLU A 276 -48.74 -11.15 -2.67
C GLU A 276 -49.33 -11.22 -1.26
N VAL A 277 -50.53 -11.79 -1.11
CA VAL A 277 -51.32 -11.76 0.13
C VAL A 277 -51.59 -13.13 0.75
N GLY A 278 -51.23 -14.20 0.04
CA GLY A 278 -51.33 -15.60 0.44
C GLY A 278 -51.07 -16.47 -0.79
N ALA A 279 -50.50 -17.65 -0.63
CA ALA A 279 -50.17 -18.50 -1.78
C ALA A 279 -51.44 -19.10 -2.39
N TYR A 280 -51.88 -18.61 -3.55
CA TYR A 280 -52.92 -19.25 -4.35
C TYR A 280 -52.49 -19.32 -5.82
N ALA A 281 -52.76 -20.46 -6.46
CA ALA A 281 -52.42 -20.71 -7.86
C ALA A 281 -53.70 -20.74 -8.70
N VAL A 282 -53.82 -19.87 -9.71
CA VAL A 282 -54.99 -19.84 -10.60
C VAL A 282 -54.61 -20.47 -11.94
N PRO A 283 -55.28 -21.56 -12.37
CA PRO A 283 -55.04 -22.14 -13.68
C PRO A 283 -55.49 -21.17 -14.78
N LYS A 284 -54.73 -21.13 -15.88
CA LYS A 284 -54.99 -20.25 -17.03
C LYS A 284 -56.25 -20.73 -17.76
N GLY A 285 -57.41 -20.23 -17.34
CA GLY A 285 -58.73 -20.59 -17.88
C GLY A 285 -59.95 -19.98 -17.19
N SER A 286 -59.78 -19.27 -16.08
CA SER A 286 -60.89 -18.66 -15.31
C SER A 286 -60.86 -17.13 -15.35
N GLU A 287 -60.55 -16.52 -16.49
CA GLU A 287 -60.84 -15.11 -16.74
C GLU A 287 -62.20 -15.06 -17.47
N LYS A 288 -63.27 -15.14 -16.68
CA LYS A 288 -64.62 -14.76 -17.14
C LYS A 288 -65.14 -13.65 -16.23
N ASP A 289 -65.29 -12.48 -16.85
CA ASP A 289 -66.18 -11.38 -16.52
C ASP A 289 -66.51 -11.17 -15.03
N THR A 290 -65.76 -10.25 -14.41
CA THR A 290 -66.36 -9.33 -13.45
C THR A 290 -66.18 -7.91 -13.95
N LYS A 291 -67.01 -7.57 -14.94
CA LYS A 291 -67.32 -6.20 -15.32
C LYS A 291 -68.64 -5.81 -14.65
N ASN A 292 -68.53 -5.09 -13.53
CA ASN A 292 -69.54 -4.24 -12.88
C ASN A 292 -70.87 -4.89 -12.40
N PRO A 293 -71.59 -4.31 -11.43
CA PRO A 293 -72.07 -2.91 -11.43
C PRO A 293 -71.27 -1.91 -10.58
#